data_AF-A0A5C8JHC3-F1
#
_entry.id   AF-A0A5C8JHC3-F1
#
_cell.length_a   1.000
_cell.length_b   1.000
_cell.length_c   1.000
_cell.angle_alpha   90.00
_cell.angle_beta   90.00
_cell.angle_gamma   90.00
#
_symmetry.space_group_name_H-M   'P 1'
#
loop_
_entity.id
_entity.type
_entity.pdbx_description
1 polymer ?
#
loop_
_entity_poly.entity_id
_entity_poly.type
_entity_poly.pdbx_seq_one_letter_code
_entity_poly.pdbx_strand_id
1 'polypeptide(L)'
;MATEIYMLNISVVQMITLTSKNVKFVYSSFKERYTAENSNISIFNNYSFTDITGYDQFDATCEVAGKKAIVEYKVRNNASDRYPSVMIEKKKFDFLISQYEETGAIPIYQSFYTDGYALIFDLRKCQDIQVELIPCPKYTANPAAGRTNKYVINLPIERALKKKYTMPDPKEIDQSFYKHFKVC
;
A
#
# COMPACT_ATOMS: atom_id res chain seq x y z
N MET A 1 -12.93 6.91 -29.65
CA MET A 1 -13.95 6.99 -28.59
C MET A 1 -13.21 7.40 -27.33
N ALA A 2 -13.51 8.59 -26.81
CA ALA A 2 -12.81 9.20 -25.70
C ALA A 2 -13.24 8.53 -24.39
N THR A 3 -12.26 8.12 -23.58
CA THR A 3 -12.46 7.54 -22.26
C THR A 3 -12.95 8.62 -21.33
N GLU A 4 -14.18 8.49 -20.84
CA GLU A 4 -14.72 9.28 -19.75
C GLU A 4 -13.88 9.02 -18.50
N ILE A 5 -13.19 10.06 -18.05
CA ILE A 5 -12.53 10.12 -16.76
C ILE A 5 -13.65 10.12 -15.72
N TYR A 6 -13.76 9.07 -14.91
CA TYR A 6 -14.59 9.07 -13.72
C TYR A 6 -14.05 10.13 -12.78
N MET A 7 -14.61 11.33 -12.85
CA MET A 7 -14.47 12.34 -11.83
C MET A 7 -14.96 11.74 -10.52
N LEU A 8 -14.11 11.79 -9.49
CA LEU A 8 -14.56 11.82 -8.10
C LEU A 8 -15.73 12.80 -8.03
N ASN A 9 -16.94 12.28 -7.80
CA ASN A 9 -18.16 13.08 -7.70
C ASN A 9 -17.90 14.23 -6.72
N ILE A 10 -17.92 15.46 -7.24
CA ILE A 10 -17.69 16.70 -6.49
C ILE A 10 -18.98 17.01 -5.71
N SER A 11 -19.22 16.25 -4.65
CA SER A 11 -20.05 16.66 -3.53
C SER A 11 -19.11 17.21 -2.46
N VAL A 12 -19.20 18.52 -2.19
CA VAL A 12 -18.52 19.27 -1.09
C VAL A 12 -17.47 18.44 -0.36
N VAL A 13 -16.19 18.57 -0.73
CA VAL A 13 -15.10 17.88 -0.02
C VAL A 13 -15.09 18.40 1.41
N GLN A 14 -15.73 17.65 2.31
CA GLN A 14 -15.80 17.99 3.72
C GLN A 14 -14.40 17.80 4.28
N MET A 15 -13.72 18.92 4.55
CA MET A 15 -12.35 18.93 5.03
C MET A 15 -12.27 18.18 6.36
N ILE A 16 -11.56 17.05 6.39
CA ILE A 16 -11.43 16.21 7.59
C ILE A 16 -10.37 16.82 8.49
N THR A 17 -10.72 17.08 9.76
CA THR A 17 -9.75 17.60 10.73
C THR A 17 -8.97 16.46 11.39
N LEU A 18 -7.65 16.51 11.30
CA LEU A 18 -6.74 15.54 11.88
C LEU A 18 -6.06 16.10 13.13
N THR A 19 -5.98 15.28 14.18
CA THR A 19 -5.12 15.58 15.32
C THR A 19 -3.66 15.41 14.94
N SER A 20 -2.77 16.23 15.50
CA SER A 20 -1.31 16.10 15.33
C SER A 20 -0.78 14.65 15.51
N LYS A 21 -1.40 13.83 16.37
CA LYS A 21 -1.05 12.41 16.56
C LYS A 21 -1.37 11.54 15.34
N ASN A 22 -2.45 11.85 14.62
CA ASN A 22 -2.95 11.03 13.51
C ASN A 22 -2.38 11.47 12.15
N VAL A 23 -1.92 12.72 12.01
CA VAL A 23 -1.42 13.27 10.74
C VAL A 23 -0.40 12.34 10.08
N LYS A 24 0.61 11.89 10.84
CA LYS A 24 1.68 11.05 10.29
C LYS A 24 1.17 9.70 9.77
N PHE A 25 0.19 9.11 10.45
CA PHE A 25 -0.42 7.85 10.02
C PHE A 25 -1.25 8.05 8.74
N VAL A 26 -2.16 9.02 8.76
CA VAL A 26 -3.06 9.31 7.64
C VAL A 26 -2.27 9.76 6.42
N TYR A 27 -1.24 10.59 6.58
CA TYR A 27 -0.37 11.01 5.48
C TYR A 27 0.38 9.83 4.86
N SER A 28 0.90 8.89 5.68
CA SER A 28 1.57 7.69 5.15
C SER A 28 0.62 6.84 4.31
N SER A 29 -0.59 6.59 4.82
CA SER A 29 -1.64 5.82 4.15
C SER A 29 -2.13 6.52 2.86
N PHE A 30 -2.28 7.85 2.90
CA PHE A 30 -2.64 8.67 1.74
C PHE A 30 -1.57 8.59 0.65
N LYS A 31 -0.29 8.75 1.02
CA LYS A 31 0.83 8.68 0.08
C LYS A 31 0.87 7.35 -0.66
N GLU A 32 0.61 6.24 0.05
CA GLU A 32 0.56 4.91 -0.54
C GLU A 32 -0.54 4.78 -1.59
N ARG A 33 -1.76 5.23 -1.28
CA ARG A 33 -2.92 5.19 -2.19
C ARG A 33 -2.74 6.11 -3.40
N TYR A 34 -2.31 7.35 -3.16
CA TYR A 34 -2.03 8.32 -4.22
C TYR A 34 -0.95 7.80 -5.18
N THR A 35 0.11 7.19 -4.65
CA THR A 35 1.15 6.58 -5.48
C THR A 35 0.60 5.45 -6.32
N ALA A 36 -0.23 4.58 -5.75
CA ALA A 36 -0.82 3.46 -6.48
C ALA A 36 -1.72 3.93 -7.62
N GLU A 37 -2.65 4.85 -7.34
CA GLU A 37 -3.58 5.42 -8.31
C GLU A 37 -2.86 6.11 -9.48
N ASN A 38 -1.76 6.81 -9.21
CA ASN A 38 -1.01 7.58 -10.21
C ASN A 38 0.20 6.82 -10.80
N SER A 39 0.37 5.54 -10.45
CA SER A 39 1.55 4.76 -10.86
C SER A 39 1.57 4.40 -12.36
N ASN A 40 0.42 4.46 -13.05
CA ASN A 40 0.23 4.02 -14.43
C ASN A 40 0.62 2.54 -14.67
N ILE A 41 0.54 1.69 -13.64
CA ILE A 41 0.80 0.25 -13.78
C ILE A 41 -0.44 -0.43 -14.37
N SER A 42 -0.42 -0.71 -15.67
CA SER A 42 -1.58 -1.14 -16.47
C SER A 42 -2.18 -2.52 -16.16
N ILE A 43 -1.63 -3.27 -15.19
CA ILE A 43 -2.15 -4.62 -14.85
C ILE A 43 -3.31 -4.57 -13.86
N PHE A 44 -3.52 -3.41 -13.24
CA PHE A 44 -4.56 -3.17 -12.26
C PHE A 44 -5.57 -2.19 -12.83
N ASN A 45 -6.85 -2.50 -12.65
CA ASN A 45 -7.95 -1.64 -13.07
C ASN A 45 -8.98 -1.52 -11.93
N ASN A 46 -9.87 -0.53 -12.03
CA ASN A 46 -11.04 -0.40 -11.15
C ASN A 46 -10.70 -0.40 -9.65
N TYR A 47 -9.75 0.46 -9.25
CA TYR A 47 -9.38 0.60 -7.85
C TYR A 47 -10.54 1.10 -6.98
N SER A 48 -10.70 0.49 -5.81
CA SER A 48 -11.58 0.94 -4.73
C SER A 48 -10.79 0.90 -3.42
N PHE A 49 -10.40 2.08 -2.93
CA PHE A 49 -9.55 2.25 -1.75
C PHE A 49 -10.38 2.21 -0.46
N THR A 50 -9.79 1.68 0.61
CA THR A 50 -10.36 1.75 1.96
C THR A 50 -10.06 3.10 2.63
N ASP A 51 -10.78 3.40 3.71
CA ASP A 51 -10.71 4.67 4.43
C ASP A 51 -9.34 4.93 5.10
N ILE A 52 -8.75 6.08 4.77
CA ILE A 52 -7.39 6.47 5.20
C ILE A 52 -7.29 6.73 6.73
N THR A 53 -8.43 6.94 7.40
CA THR A 53 -8.49 7.34 8.82
C THR A 53 -8.48 6.17 9.79
N GLY A 54 -8.47 4.92 9.31
CA GLY A 54 -8.58 3.69 10.12
C GLY A 54 -7.39 2.73 9.99
N TYR A 55 -7.33 1.74 10.88
CA TYR A 55 -6.44 0.59 10.70
C TYR A 55 -7.14 -0.43 9.80
N ASP A 56 -6.89 -0.33 8.49
CA ASP A 56 -7.46 -1.26 7.55
C ASP A 56 -6.62 -2.54 7.44
N GLN A 57 -7.32 -3.65 7.22
CA GLN A 57 -6.65 -4.94 7.01
C GLN A 57 -6.00 -5.04 5.63
N PHE A 58 -6.43 -4.24 4.65
CA PHE A 58 -5.85 -4.07 3.31
C PHE A 58 -6.13 -2.64 2.81
N ASP A 59 -5.47 -2.18 1.75
CA ASP A 59 -5.57 -0.79 1.29
C ASP A 59 -6.57 -0.56 0.15
N ALA A 60 -6.77 -1.55 -0.71
CA ALA A 60 -7.72 -1.46 -1.81
C ALA A 60 -8.22 -2.81 -2.29
N THR A 61 -9.34 -2.77 -3.01
CA THR A 61 -9.70 -3.81 -3.97
C THR A 61 -9.50 -3.29 -5.39
N CYS A 62 -9.19 -4.19 -6.33
CA CYS A 62 -9.07 -3.86 -7.75
C CYS A 62 -9.33 -5.10 -8.60
N GLU A 63 -9.21 -4.95 -9.91
CA GLU A 63 -9.25 -6.07 -10.86
C GLU A 63 -7.86 -6.35 -11.44
N VAL A 64 -7.47 -7.63 -11.48
CA VAL A 64 -6.26 -8.12 -12.12
C VAL A 64 -6.65 -9.28 -13.05
N ALA A 65 -6.45 -9.08 -14.35
CA ALA A 65 -6.78 -10.07 -15.38
C ALA A 65 -8.20 -10.66 -15.25
N GLY A 66 -9.21 -9.80 -15.09
CA GLY A 66 -10.62 -10.23 -14.96
C GLY A 66 -11.00 -10.79 -13.59
N LYS A 67 -10.09 -10.82 -12.62
CA LYS A 67 -10.33 -11.35 -11.27
C LYS A 67 -10.24 -10.26 -10.22
N LYS A 68 -11.11 -10.33 -9.22
CA LYS A 68 -11.02 -9.47 -8.04
C LYS A 68 -9.69 -9.72 -7.32
N ALA A 69 -9.05 -8.64 -6.91
CA ALA A 69 -7.85 -8.65 -6.08
C ALA A 69 -8.07 -7.78 -4.84
N ILE A 70 -7.40 -8.16 -3.76
CA ILE A 70 -7.22 -7.34 -2.56
C ILE A 70 -5.74 -6.96 -2.49
N VAL A 71 -5.46 -5.69 -2.21
CA VAL A 71 -4.13 -5.13 -2.36
C VAL A 71 -3.70 -4.43 -1.08
N GLU A 72 -2.48 -4.70 -0.66
CA GLU A 72 -1.76 -3.93 0.35
C GLU A 72 -0.57 -3.22 -0.32
N TYR A 73 -0.46 -1.91 -0.11
CA TYR A 73 0.58 -1.06 -0.68
C TYR A 73 1.64 -0.72 0.35
N LYS A 74 2.87 -0.49 -0.13
CA LYS A 74 3.90 0.20 0.64
C LYS A 74 4.69 1.14 -0.25
N VAL A 75 5.03 2.31 0.28
CA VAL A 75 6.03 3.20 -0.33
C VAL A 75 7.31 3.11 0.47
N ARG A 76 8.43 2.85 -0.21
CA ARG A 76 9.74 2.63 0.39
C ARG A 76 10.68 3.78 0.04
N ASN A 77 11.50 4.20 1.00
CA ASN A 77 12.47 5.29 0.82
C ASN A 77 13.86 4.75 0.45
N ASN A 78 13.90 3.74 -0.40
CA ASN A 78 15.13 3.11 -0.90
C ASN A 78 14.90 2.56 -2.32
N ALA A 79 15.99 2.16 -2.98
CA ALA A 79 15.94 1.47 -4.26
C ALA A 79 15.44 0.03 -4.13
N SER A 80 14.82 -0.49 -5.19
CA SER A 80 14.17 -1.81 -5.23
C SER A 80 15.13 -2.99 -5.05
N ASP A 81 16.42 -2.79 -5.27
CA ASP A 81 17.49 -3.79 -5.20
C ASP A 81 18.36 -3.67 -3.95
N ARG A 82 18.07 -2.71 -3.06
CA ARG A 82 18.86 -2.50 -1.83
C ARG A 82 18.90 -3.72 -0.92
N TYR A 83 17.84 -4.52 -0.92
CA TYR A 83 17.69 -5.72 -0.11
C TYR A 83 17.23 -6.90 -0.97
N PRO A 84 17.62 -8.14 -0.62
CA PRO A 84 17.24 -9.33 -1.39
C PRO A 84 15.77 -9.74 -1.19
N SER A 85 15.07 -9.14 -0.23
CA SER A 85 13.68 -9.45 0.09
C SER A 85 12.88 -8.21 0.49
N VAL A 86 11.56 -8.36 0.46
CA VAL A 86 10.59 -7.38 0.95
C VAL A 86 9.83 -7.97 2.13
N MET A 87 9.78 -7.24 3.24
CA MET A 87 9.11 -7.71 4.45
C MET A 87 7.64 -7.30 4.49
N ILE A 88 6.78 -8.27 4.81
CA ILE A 88 5.37 -8.08 5.20
C ILE A 88 5.14 -8.66 6.60
N GLU A 89 4.35 -7.98 7.44
CA GLU A 89 3.98 -8.52 8.76
C GLU A 89 3.16 -9.80 8.58
N LYS A 90 3.50 -10.88 9.32
CA LYS A 90 2.86 -12.19 9.18
C LYS A 90 1.34 -12.10 9.33
N LYS A 91 0.85 -11.35 10.33
CA LYS A 91 -0.59 -11.13 10.54
C LYS A 91 -1.29 -10.56 9.29
N LYS A 92 -0.64 -9.63 8.58
CA LYS A 92 -1.17 -9.01 7.36
C LYS A 92 -1.17 -10.03 6.21
N PHE A 93 -0.10 -10.79 6.05
CA PHE A 93 -0.02 -11.87 5.06
C PHE A 93 -1.11 -12.93 5.29
N ASP A 94 -1.22 -13.45 6.52
CA ASP A 94 -2.19 -14.48 6.88
C ASP A 94 -3.63 -14.02 6.57
N PHE A 95 -3.95 -12.76 6.91
CA PHE A 95 -5.26 -12.18 6.60
C PHE A 95 -5.54 -12.13 5.09
N LEU A 96 -4.57 -11.67 4.28
CA LEU A 96 -4.75 -11.59 2.83
C LEU A 96 -4.93 -12.98 2.21
N ILE A 97 -4.20 -13.98 2.70
CA ILE A 97 -4.38 -15.38 2.27
C ILE A 97 -5.75 -15.91 2.69
N SER A 98 -6.23 -15.66 3.92
CA SER A 98 -7.55 -16.13 4.34
C SER A 98 -8.67 -15.53 3.50
N GLN A 99 -8.56 -14.26 3.11
CA GLN A 99 -9.52 -13.63 2.21
C GLN A 99 -9.53 -14.27 0.81
N TYR A 100 -8.38 -14.75 0.33
CA TYR A 100 -8.34 -15.54 -0.90
C TYR A 100 -9.05 -16.88 -0.75
N GLU A 101 -8.84 -17.58 0.36
CA GLU A 101 -9.50 -18.87 0.64
C GLU A 101 -11.01 -18.72 0.78
N GLU A 102 -11.47 -17.63 1.40
CA GLU A 102 -12.89 -17.34 1.63
C GLU A 102 -13.61 -16.85 0.37
N THR A 103 -12.98 -15.97 -0.41
CA THR A 103 -13.66 -15.19 -1.47
C THR A 103 -13.12 -15.44 -2.88
N GLY A 104 -11.98 -16.11 -3.01
CA GLY A 104 -11.25 -16.26 -4.27
C GLY A 104 -10.52 -14.99 -4.74
N ALA A 105 -10.57 -13.89 -3.99
CA ALA A 105 -9.91 -12.64 -4.36
C ALA A 105 -8.38 -12.78 -4.29
N ILE A 106 -7.68 -12.39 -5.35
CA ILE A 106 -6.22 -12.56 -5.44
C ILE A 106 -5.53 -11.63 -4.43
N PRO A 107 -4.68 -12.15 -3.54
CA PRO A 107 -3.97 -11.36 -2.54
C PRO A 107 -2.69 -10.79 -3.14
N ILE A 108 -2.64 -9.47 -3.31
CA ILE A 108 -1.52 -8.75 -3.89
C ILE A 108 -0.83 -7.90 -2.84
N TYR A 109 0.50 -7.96 -2.82
CA TYR A 109 1.33 -7.03 -2.08
C TYR A 109 2.19 -6.22 -3.04
N GLN A 110 2.11 -4.90 -2.96
CA GLN A 110 2.77 -4.00 -3.91
C GLN A 110 3.63 -2.97 -3.19
N SER A 111 4.93 -2.96 -3.51
CA SER A 111 5.90 -2.01 -2.94
C SER A 111 6.47 -1.09 -4.00
N PHE A 112 6.37 0.22 -3.80
CA PHE A 112 6.91 1.28 -4.65
C PHE A 112 8.24 1.80 -4.10
N TYR A 113 9.23 1.97 -4.97
CA TYR A 113 10.62 2.30 -4.60
C TYR A 113 11.13 3.57 -5.29
N THR A 114 12.15 4.20 -4.70
CA THR A 114 12.66 5.51 -5.16
C THR A 114 13.42 5.46 -6.48
N ASP A 115 13.75 4.26 -6.97
CA ASP A 115 14.37 4.01 -8.28
C ASP A 115 13.34 3.88 -9.42
N GLY A 116 12.07 4.21 -9.16
CA GLY A 116 11.01 4.20 -10.17
C GLY A 116 10.49 2.80 -10.49
N TYR A 117 10.73 1.82 -9.62
CA TYR A 117 10.19 0.47 -9.74
C TYR A 117 9.17 0.14 -8.66
N ALA A 118 8.14 -0.59 -9.07
CA ALA A 118 7.23 -1.29 -8.19
C ALA A 118 7.53 -2.79 -8.24
N LEU A 119 7.60 -3.42 -7.06
CA LEU A 119 7.64 -4.88 -6.90
C LEU A 119 6.24 -5.35 -6.51
N ILE A 120 5.68 -6.25 -7.32
CA ILE A 120 4.32 -6.75 -7.19
C ILE A 120 4.36 -8.25 -6.91
N PHE A 121 3.81 -8.65 -5.77
CA PHE A 121 3.78 -10.04 -5.33
C PHE A 121 2.36 -10.59 -5.35
N ASP A 122 2.20 -11.75 -5.98
CA ASP A 122 1.03 -12.62 -5.79
C ASP A 122 1.32 -13.51 -4.57
N LEU A 123 0.67 -13.22 -3.44
CA LEU A 123 1.00 -13.85 -2.16
C LEU A 123 0.69 -15.36 -2.14
N ARG A 124 -0.15 -15.85 -3.05
CA ARG A 124 -0.42 -17.29 -3.20
C ARG A 124 0.83 -18.07 -3.60
N LYS A 125 1.75 -17.40 -4.30
CA LYS A 125 3.05 -17.95 -4.75
C LYS A 125 4.15 -17.77 -3.71
N CYS A 126 3.79 -17.40 -2.48
CA CYS A 126 4.70 -16.96 -1.43
C CYS A 126 4.44 -17.69 -0.09
N GLN A 127 3.72 -18.82 -0.10
CA GLN A 127 3.27 -19.49 1.13
C GLN A 127 4.34 -20.39 1.78
N ASP A 128 5.34 -20.82 1.02
CA ASP A 128 6.47 -21.66 1.43
C ASP A 128 7.65 -20.86 2.00
N ILE A 129 7.46 -19.56 2.24
CA ILE A 129 8.54 -18.64 2.63
C ILE A 129 8.75 -18.66 4.14
N GLN A 130 10.00 -18.47 4.54
CA GLN A 130 10.41 -18.39 5.95
C GLN A 130 9.77 -17.22 6.70
N VAL A 131 9.37 -17.51 7.94
CA VAL A 131 8.91 -16.53 8.92
C VAL A 131 10.07 -16.18 9.84
N GLU A 132 10.32 -14.90 10.01
CA GLU A 132 11.34 -14.38 10.93
C GLU A 132 10.72 -13.55 12.04
N LEU A 133 11.33 -13.57 13.21
CA LEU A 133 10.98 -12.68 14.32
C LEU A 133 11.97 -11.52 14.36
N ILE A 134 11.50 -10.32 14.00
CA ILE A 134 12.37 -9.14 13.93
C ILE A 134 11.92 -8.05 14.91
N PRO A 135 12.86 -7.28 15.50
CA PRO A 135 12.51 -6.15 16.35
C PRO A 135 12.07 -4.96 15.48
N CYS A 136 10.82 -4.54 15.57
CA CYS A 136 10.23 -3.40 14.85
C CYS A 136 9.84 -2.27 15.82
N PRO A 137 9.74 -1.00 15.37
CA PRO A 137 9.11 0.05 16.16
C PRO A 137 7.70 -0.36 16.58
N LYS A 138 7.31 -0.08 17.84
CA LYS A 138 5.95 -0.39 18.32
C LYS A 138 4.87 0.32 17.51
N TYR A 139 5.13 1.58 17.14
CA TYR A 139 4.21 2.39 16.36
C TYR A 139 4.94 3.08 15.21
N THR A 140 4.37 3.01 14.01
CA THR A 140 4.86 3.74 12.82
C THR A 140 4.92 5.25 13.07
N ALA A 141 3.95 5.77 13.82
CA ALA A 141 3.87 7.19 14.14
C ALA A 141 4.89 7.63 15.21
N ASN A 142 5.25 6.76 16.16
CA ASN A 142 6.08 7.11 17.31
C ASN A 142 7.27 6.14 17.51
N PRO A 143 8.45 6.44 16.92
CA PRO A 143 9.66 5.63 17.11
C PRO A 143 10.17 5.60 18.55
N ALA A 144 9.86 6.63 19.36
CA ALA A 144 10.24 6.71 20.77
C ALA A 144 9.43 5.76 21.67
N ALA A 145 8.38 5.12 21.15
CA ALA A 145 7.60 4.12 21.88
C ALA A 145 8.35 2.79 22.10
N GLY A 146 9.62 2.70 21.68
CA GLY A 146 10.44 1.51 21.78
C GLY A 146 10.16 0.50 20.67
N ARG A 147 10.76 -0.69 20.83
CA ARG A 147 10.65 -1.78 19.85
C ARG A 147 9.80 -2.91 20.40
N THR A 148 9.18 -3.66 19.51
CA THR A 148 8.50 -4.93 19.78
C THR A 148 8.90 -5.93 18.72
N ASN A 149 8.99 -7.19 19.10
CA ASN A 149 9.25 -8.24 18.14
C ASN A 149 7.96 -8.49 17.34
N LYS A 150 8.10 -8.55 16.01
CA LYS A 150 7.02 -8.86 15.08
C LYS A 150 7.45 -10.01 14.19
N TYR A 151 6.54 -10.94 13.97
CA TYR A 151 6.72 -11.96 12.94
C TYR A 151 6.53 -11.34 11.56
N VAL A 152 7.48 -11.58 10.67
CA VAL A 152 7.45 -11.12 9.28
C VAL A 152 7.70 -12.26 8.32
N ILE A 153 7.19 -12.11 7.10
CA ILE A 153 7.49 -12.99 5.97
C ILE A 153 8.39 -12.23 5.01
N ASN A 154 9.50 -12.84 4.63
CA ASN A 154 10.51 -12.28 3.73
C ASN A 154 10.20 -12.64 2.27
N LEU A 155 9.47 -11.80 1.56
CA LEU A 155 9.11 -12.03 0.16
C LEU A 155 10.35 -11.85 -0.74
N PRO A 156 10.87 -12.92 -1.39
CA PRO A 156 12.08 -12.84 -2.21
C PRO A 156 11.82 -12.03 -3.49
N ILE A 157 12.68 -11.07 -3.81
CA ILE A 157 12.44 -10.15 -4.94
C ILE A 157 12.31 -10.86 -6.28
N GLU A 158 12.91 -12.04 -6.45
CA GLU A 158 12.81 -12.86 -7.66
C GLU A 158 11.41 -13.42 -7.91
N ARG A 159 10.55 -13.47 -6.88
CA ARG A 159 9.13 -13.83 -7.02
C ARG A 159 8.24 -12.64 -7.39
N ALA A 160 8.78 -11.43 -7.35
CA ALA A 160 8.04 -10.23 -7.70
C ALA A 160 7.97 -10.04 -9.21
N LEU A 161 6.81 -9.58 -9.68
CA LEU A 161 6.73 -8.89 -10.95
C LEU A 161 7.28 -7.48 -10.77
N LYS A 162 8.40 -7.18 -11.44
CA LYS A 162 9.00 -5.84 -11.44
C LYS A 162 8.40 -4.98 -12.56
N LYS A 163 7.86 -3.81 -12.21
CA LYS A 163 7.29 -2.84 -13.16
C LYS A 163 7.88 -1.46 -12.94
N LYS A 164 8.21 -0.77 -14.03
CA LYS A 164 8.49 0.67 -13.95
C LYS A 164 7.17 1.41 -13.68
N TYR A 165 7.26 2.49 -12.92
CA TYR A 165 6.13 3.37 -12.66
C TYR A 165 6.59 4.83 -12.70
N THR A 166 5.64 5.74 -12.90
CA THR A 166 5.92 7.18 -12.78
C THR A 166 5.81 7.56 -11.32
N MET A 167 6.94 7.94 -10.72
CA MET A 167 6.94 8.40 -9.33
C MET A 167 6.25 9.77 -9.27
N PRO A 168 5.20 9.95 -8.45
CA PRO A 168 4.55 11.25 -8.33
C PRO A 168 5.48 12.28 -7.68
N ASP A 169 5.29 13.56 -8.02
CA ASP A 169 6.04 14.64 -7.37
C ASP A 169 5.60 14.73 -5.89
N PRO A 170 6.54 14.70 -4.92
CA PRO A 170 6.22 14.92 -3.51
C PRO A 170 5.37 16.17 -3.24
N LYS A 171 5.57 17.26 -4.00
CA LYS A 171 4.79 18.49 -3.86
C LYS A 171 3.33 18.29 -4.27
N GLU A 172 3.06 17.48 -5.30
CA GLU A 172 1.69 17.18 -5.73
C GLU A 172 0.98 16.32 -4.69
N ILE A 173 1.68 15.35 -4.09
CA ILE A 173 1.15 14.54 -2.98
C ILE A 173 0.76 15.46 -1.82
N ASP A 174 1.65 16.36 -1.41
CA ASP A 174 1.40 17.29 -0.30
C ASP A 174 0.22 18.20 -0.58
N GLN A 175 0.18 18.83 -1.76
CA GLN A 175 -0.93 19.68 -2.17
C GLN A 175 -2.26 18.92 -2.19
N SER A 176 -2.25 17.68 -2.69
CA SER A 176 -3.45 16.84 -2.72
C SER A 176 -3.89 16.49 -1.29
N PHE A 177 -2.97 16.14 -0.40
CA PHE A 177 -3.28 15.84 1.00
C PHE A 177 -3.95 17.04 1.69
N TYR A 178 -3.37 18.24 1.61
CA TYR A 178 -3.89 19.42 2.29
C TYR A 178 -5.19 20.00 1.67
N LYS A 179 -5.58 19.57 0.47
CA LYS A 179 -6.92 19.85 -0.08
C LYS A 179 -8.02 19.07 0.65
N HIS A 180 -7.70 17.89 1.17
CA HIS A 180 -8.68 16.97 1.78
C HIS A 180 -8.63 17.00 3.32
N PHE A 181 -7.48 17.33 3.90
CA PHE A 181 -7.25 17.25 5.35
C PHE A 181 -6.77 18.59 5.93
N LYS A 182 -7.36 18.97 7.07
CA LYS A 182 -6.89 20.05 7.92
C LYS A 182 -6.08 19.49 9.08
N VAL A 183 -4.91 20.05 9.34
CA VAL A 183 -4.09 19.70 10.50
C VAL A 183 -4.33 20.72 11.61
N CYS A 184 -4.65 20.22 12.81
CA CYS A 184 -4.78 21.02 14.04
C CYS A 184 -3.71 20.66 15.07
#